data_AF-A0A925NTQ8-F1
#
_entry.id   AF-A0A925NTQ8-F1
#
_cell.length_a   1.000
_cell.length_b   1.000
_cell.length_c   1.000
_cell.angle_alpha   90.00
_cell.angle_beta   90.00
_cell.angle_gamma   90.00
#
_symmetry.space_group_name_H-M   'P 1'
#
loop_
_entity.id
_entity.type
_entity.pdbx_description
1 polymer ?
#
loop_
_entity_poly.entity_id
_entity_poly.type
_entity_poly.pdbx_seq_one_letter_code
_entity_poly.pdbx_strand_id
1 'polypeptide(L)'
;DSPAWAIIRQAETWSADLVVVGSHGRSILERLFLGSVAERVVAEAKCTVRICRPQPSSNLPRILVAVDGSVGSEVAVREVATRHWPAGTVARVMAVVDPRLQSAAAWPGVFANRWITGDTLQADEWVRGMTAHFTEMLRAAGIQAESHVFKGDPKHVVLKQAEEWTADTIFLGARGLQHGDRLYLGTFASSVAARAHCSVEVVRPAAHAR
;
A
#
# COMPACT_ATOMS: atom_id res chain seq x y z
N ASP A 1 0.58 29.83 5.62
CA ASP A 1 0.79 28.41 5.93
C ASP A 1 1.73 27.76 4.93
N SER A 2 2.41 26.67 5.30
CA SER A 2 3.11 25.87 4.30
C SER A 2 2.09 25.21 3.34
N PRO A 3 2.45 24.97 2.06
CA PRO A 3 1.54 24.35 1.10
C PRO A 3 0.96 23.02 1.59
N ALA A 4 1.76 22.21 2.29
CA ALA A 4 1.32 20.93 2.85
C ALA A 4 0.17 21.09 3.86
N TRP A 5 0.30 22.01 4.82
CA TRP A 5 -0.74 22.24 5.83
C TRP A 5 -2.01 22.85 5.24
N ALA A 6 -1.87 23.70 4.21
CA ALA A 6 -3.03 24.20 3.48
C ALA A 6 -3.80 23.06 2.80
N ILE A 7 -3.10 22.13 2.14
CA ILE A 7 -3.71 20.94 1.51
C ILE A 7 -4.39 20.06 2.55
N ILE A 8 -3.72 19.73 3.66
CA ILE A 8 -4.26 18.85 4.71
C ILE A 8 -5.54 19.44 5.29
N ARG A 9 -5.53 20.73 5.69
CA ARG A 9 -6.71 21.36 6.26
C ARG A 9 -7.85 21.50 5.26
N GLN A 10 -7.55 21.76 3.99
CA GLN A 10 -8.57 21.80 2.96
C GLN A 10 -9.19 20.42 2.74
N ALA A 11 -8.39 19.35 2.75
CA ALA A 11 -8.88 17.98 2.65
C ALA A 11 -9.79 17.61 3.85
N GLU A 12 -9.42 18.03 5.06
CA GLU A 12 -10.28 17.85 6.25
C GLU A 12 -11.57 18.65 6.16
N THR A 13 -11.50 19.92 5.75
CA THR A 13 -12.66 20.81 5.63
C THR A 13 -13.63 20.31 4.56
N TRP A 14 -13.10 19.82 3.43
CA TRP A 14 -13.90 19.30 2.33
C TRP A 14 -14.36 17.85 2.58
N SER A 15 -13.86 17.17 3.61
CA SER A 15 -14.12 15.73 3.79
C SER A 15 -13.68 14.91 2.56
N ALA A 16 -12.49 15.20 2.05
CA ALA A 16 -11.96 14.55 0.85
C ALA A 16 -11.59 13.08 1.15
N ASP A 17 -12.07 12.14 0.32
CA ASP A 17 -11.71 10.73 0.42
C ASP A 17 -10.29 10.42 -0.10
N LEU A 18 -9.80 11.25 -1.03
CA LEU A 18 -8.51 11.08 -1.69
C LEU A 18 -7.82 12.43 -1.92
N VAL A 19 -6.56 12.52 -1.53
CA VAL A 19 -5.67 13.62 -1.93
C VAL A 19 -4.66 13.10 -2.95
N VAL A 20 -4.54 13.81 -4.08
CA VAL A 20 -3.56 13.50 -5.13
C VAL A 20 -2.47 14.56 -5.12
N VAL A 21 -1.22 14.15 -4.98
CA VAL A 21 -0.04 15.02 -5.02
C VAL A 21 0.97 14.49 -6.02
N GLY A 22 1.69 15.38 -6.69
CA GLY A 22 2.88 14.99 -7.45
C GLY A 22 4.02 14.58 -6.52
N SER A 23 4.95 13.77 -7.01
CA SER A 23 6.13 13.42 -6.20
C SER A 23 7.09 14.60 -5.99
N HIS A 24 7.15 15.60 -6.88
CA HIS A 24 8.11 16.73 -6.86
C HIS A 24 7.65 17.97 -7.66
N GLY A 25 8.48 19.03 -7.63
CA GLY A 25 8.42 20.18 -8.54
C GLY A 25 8.93 19.91 -9.97
N ARG A 26 9.08 20.96 -10.78
CA ARG A 26 9.26 20.90 -12.25
C ARG A 26 10.64 20.44 -12.76
N SER A 27 11.60 20.07 -11.91
CA SER A 27 12.97 19.74 -12.34
C SER A 27 13.11 18.26 -12.74
N ILE A 28 13.81 18.00 -13.86
CA ILE A 28 14.00 16.65 -14.44
C ILE A 28 14.98 15.80 -13.63
N LEU A 29 15.91 16.43 -12.89
CA LEU A 29 16.98 15.78 -12.14
C LEU A 29 16.56 15.32 -10.74
N GLU A 30 15.42 15.78 -10.22
CA GLU A 30 14.94 15.45 -8.86
C GLU A 30 13.89 14.34 -8.82
N ARG A 31 13.56 13.68 -9.95
CA ARG A 31 12.41 12.75 -10.10
C ARG A 31 12.41 11.51 -9.17
N LEU A 32 13.38 11.36 -8.29
CA LEU A 32 13.63 10.20 -7.44
C LEU A 32 13.34 10.40 -5.92
N PHE A 33 13.07 11.61 -5.41
CA PHE A 33 13.03 11.95 -3.97
C PHE A 33 11.74 12.63 -3.40
N LEU A 34 10.74 11.87 -2.94
CA LEU A 34 9.47 12.43 -2.44
C LEU A 34 9.56 13.84 -1.81
N GLY A 35 9.00 14.84 -2.50
CA GLY A 35 9.12 16.24 -2.12
C GLY A 35 8.46 16.53 -0.78
N SER A 36 8.97 17.52 -0.06
CA SER A 36 8.55 17.85 1.32
C SER A 36 7.04 18.06 1.49
N VAL A 37 6.36 18.57 0.46
CA VAL A 37 4.90 18.71 0.45
C VAL A 37 4.23 17.34 0.41
N ALA A 38 4.62 16.47 -0.52
CA ALA A 38 4.05 15.14 -0.65
C ALA A 38 4.37 14.27 0.56
N GLU A 39 5.60 14.33 1.08
CA GLU A 39 6.01 13.64 2.30
C GLU A 39 5.13 14.03 3.50
N ARG A 40 4.94 15.34 3.72
CA ARG A 40 4.09 15.83 4.81
C ARG A 40 2.63 15.46 4.62
N VAL A 41 2.08 15.58 3.41
CA VAL A 41 0.69 15.21 3.12
C VAL A 41 0.47 13.72 3.34
N VAL A 42 1.37 12.85 2.87
CA VAL A 42 1.29 11.40 3.08
C VAL A 42 1.46 11.03 4.54
N ALA A 43 2.23 11.79 5.33
CA ALA A 43 2.40 11.53 6.76
C ALA A 43 1.17 11.93 7.59
N GLU A 44 0.54 13.06 7.29
CA GLU A 44 -0.43 13.71 8.19
C GLU A 44 -1.89 13.68 7.70
N ALA A 45 -2.15 13.48 6.40
CA ALA A 45 -3.51 13.46 5.90
C ALA A 45 -4.31 12.29 6.50
N LYS A 46 -5.58 12.55 6.84
CA LYS A 46 -6.49 11.55 7.42
C LYS A 46 -7.14 10.63 6.38
N CYS A 47 -7.12 11.03 5.11
CA CYS A 47 -7.68 10.28 3.99
C CYS A 47 -6.61 9.57 3.15
N THR A 48 -7.02 8.81 2.14
CA THR A 48 -6.10 8.16 1.20
C THR A 48 -5.26 9.22 0.50
N VAL A 49 -3.97 8.94 0.30
CA VAL A 49 -3.07 9.83 -0.45
C VAL A 49 -2.43 9.07 -1.60
N ARG A 50 -2.57 9.61 -2.81
CA ARG A 50 -1.89 9.15 -4.01
C ARG A 50 -0.74 10.08 -4.37
N ILE A 51 0.46 9.51 -4.41
CA ILE A 51 1.66 10.16 -4.94
C ILE A 51 1.79 9.76 -6.42
N CYS A 52 1.61 10.73 -7.31
CA CYS A 52 1.74 10.54 -8.73
C CYS A 52 3.19 10.69 -9.17
N ARG A 53 3.71 9.66 -9.86
CA ARG A 53 5.00 9.70 -10.56
C ARG A 53 4.76 9.60 -12.07
N PRO A 54 5.56 10.30 -12.90
CA PRO A 54 5.43 10.21 -14.35
C PRO A 54 5.58 8.76 -14.82
N GLN A 55 4.63 8.27 -15.60
CA GLN A 55 4.69 6.96 -16.27
C GLN A 55 4.63 7.16 -17.79
N PRO A 56 5.25 6.27 -18.59
CA PRO A 56 5.06 6.26 -20.04
C PRO A 56 3.57 6.13 -20.38
N SER A 57 3.08 6.95 -21.31
CA SER A 57 1.65 7.09 -21.60
C SER A 57 1.01 5.91 -22.35
N SER A 58 1.76 4.84 -22.65
CA SER A 58 1.37 3.82 -23.65
C SER A 58 1.01 2.44 -23.09
N ASN A 59 1.02 2.22 -21.77
CA ASN A 59 0.81 0.88 -21.21
C ASN A 59 -0.51 0.76 -20.44
N LEU A 60 -1.12 -0.42 -20.51
CA LEU A 60 -2.26 -0.79 -19.66
C LEU A 60 -1.80 -0.84 -18.19
N PRO A 61 -2.59 -0.33 -17.23
CA PRO A 61 -2.17 -0.25 -15.83
C PRO A 61 -1.85 -1.63 -15.24
N ARG A 62 -0.66 -1.73 -14.63
CA ARG A 62 -0.20 -2.85 -13.80
C ARG A 62 -0.23 -2.44 -12.34
N ILE A 63 -1.17 -3.00 -11.59
CA ILE A 63 -1.44 -2.64 -10.20
C ILE A 63 -0.76 -3.62 -9.26
N LEU A 64 0.15 -3.15 -8.42
CA LEU A 64 0.73 -3.97 -7.36
C LEU A 64 0.02 -3.67 -6.05
N VAL A 65 -0.43 -4.69 -5.33
CA VAL A 65 -1.02 -4.54 -3.98
C VAL A 65 -0.17 -5.34 -3.00
N ALA A 66 0.48 -4.65 -2.06
CA ALA A 66 1.25 -5.32 -1.01
C ALA A 66 0.35 -5.55 0.21
N VAL A 67 0.27 -6.81 0.66
CA VAL A 67 -0.62 -7.25 1.74
C VAL A 67 0.13 -7.94 2.86
N ASP A 68 -0.32 -7.70 4.09
CA ASP A 68 0.22 -8.27 5.33
C ASP A 68 -0.88 -8.88 6.22
N GLY A 69 -2.14 -8.86 5.76
CA GLY A 69 -3.29 -9.39 6.49
C GLY A 69 -3.88 -8.41 7.49
N SER A 70 -3.35 -7.19 7.56
CA SER A 70 -3.93 -6.11 8.36
C SER A 70 -5.20 -5.55 7.73
N VAL A 71 -6.01 -4.87 8.54
CA VAL A 71 -7.15 -4.05 8.07
C VAL A 71 -6.71 -3.06 6.98
N GLY A 72 -5.51 -2.47 7.12
CA GLY A 72 -4.97 -1.56 6.11
C GLY A 72 -4.78 -2.25 4.75
N SER A 73 -4.30 -3.49 4.73
CA SER A 73 -4.17 -4.27 3.50
C SER A 73 -5.52 -4.63 2.88
N GLU A 74 -6.52 -4.97 3.71
CA GLU A 74 -7.88 -5.24 3.22
C GLU A 74 -8.51 -4.01 2.58
N VAL A 75 -8.42 -2.84 3.24
CA VAL A 75 -8.94 -1.58 2.69
C VAL A 75 -8.23 -1.23 1.38
N ALA A 76 -6.91 -1.46 1.29
CA ALA A 76 -6.17 -1.24 0.04
C ALA A 76 -6.66 -2.12 -1.11
N VAL A 77 -6.92 -3.41 -0.86
CA VAL A 77 -7.48 -4.33 -1.86
C VAL A 77 -8.90 -3.90 -2.27
N ARG A 78 -9.74 -3.52 -1.30
CA ARG A 78 -11.10 -3.03 -1.57
C ARG A 78 -11.09 -1.74 -2.40
N GLU A 79 -10.17 -0.84 -2.14
CA GLU A 79 -10.04 0.41 -2.90
C GLU A 79 -9.65 0.15 -4.35
N VAL A 80 -8.84 -0.88 -4.63
CA VAL A 80 -8.59 -1.34 -6.00
C VAL A 80 -9.83 -1.98 -6.61
N ALA A 81 -10.50 -2.87 -5.88
CA ALA A 81 -11.67 -3.64 -6.36
C ALA A 81 -12.88 -2.77 -6.70
N THR A 82 -13.05 -1.63 -6.02
CA THR A 82 -14.22 -0.74 -6.18
C THR A 82 -14.03 0.34 -7.24
N ARG A 83 -12.82 0.47 -7.81
CA ARG A 83 -12.50 1.44 -8.85
C ARG A 83 -12.75 0.88 -10.25
N HIS A 84 -13.08 1.79 -11.17
CA HIS A 84 -13.13 1.48 -12.59
C HIS A 84 -11.73 1.56 -13.18
N TRP A 85 -11.31 0.47 -13.84
CA TRP A 85 -10.03 0.38 -14.52
C TRP A 85 -10.22 0.19 -16.03
N PRO A 86 -9.29 0.69 -16.87
CA PRO A 86 -9.29 0.38 -18.30
C PRO A 86 -9.31 -1.13 -18.56
N ALA A 87 -9.98 -1.55 -19.64
CA ALA A 87 -9.99 -2.95 -20.04
C ALA A 87 -8.55 -3.45 -20.28
N GLY A 88 -8.22 -4.62 -19.72
CA GLY A 88 -6.88 -5.19 -19.77
C GLY A 88 -5.93 -4.73 -18.66
N THR A 89 -6.39 -3.96 -17.67
CA THR A 89 -5.66 -3.77 -16.41
C THR A 89 -5.42 -5.11 -15.72
N VAL A 90 -4.18 -5.31 -15.26
CA VAL A 90 -3.76 -6.49 -14.50
C VAL A 90 -3.34 -6.08 -13.10
N ALA A 91 -3.58 -6.95 -12.12
CA ALA A 91 -3.19 -6.76 -10.75
C ALA A 91 -2.33 -7.91 -10.23
N ARG A 92 -1.37 -7.59 -9.37
CA ARG A 92 -0.57 -8.54 -8.61
C ARG A 92 -0.75 -8.26 -7.12
N VAL A 93 -1.30 -9.23 -6.40
CA VAL A 93 -1.32 -9.23 -4.94
C VAL A 93 -0.03 -9.90 -4.45
N MET A 94 0.70 -9.26 -3.55
CA MET A 94 1.92 -9.84 -3.00
C MET A 94 2.03 -9.73 -1.50
N ALA A 95 2.59 -10.76 -0.88
CA ALA A 95 3.02 -10.76 0.52
C ALA A 95 4.53 -11.00 0.59
N VAL A 96 5.17 -10.42 1.60
CA VAL A 96 6.60 -10.65 1.89
C VAL A 96 6.74 -11.24 3.28
N VAL A 97 7.35 -12.42 3.35
CA VAL A 97 7.68 -13.10 4.60
C VAL A 97 9.12 -12.78 4.95
N ASP A 98 9.34 -12.08 6.07
CA ASP A 98 10.69 -11.80 6.57
C ASP A 98 11.19 -12.99 7.42
N PRO A 99 12.21 -13.75 6.96
CA PRO A 99 12.75 -14.88 7.72
C PRO A 99 13.32 -14.47 9.09
N ARG A 100 13.71 -13.21 9.27
CA ARG A 100 14.26 -12.69 10.54
C ARG A 100 13.17 -12.53 11.61
N LEU A 101 11.92 -12.32 11.18
CA LEU A 101 10.77 -12.15 12.06
C LEU A 101 10.00 -13.47 12.28
N GLN A 102 10.44 -14.58 11.69
CA GLN A 102 9.86 -15.92 11.90
C GLN A 102 10.18 -16.52 13.28
N SER A 103 11.01 -15.87 14.11
CA SER A 103 11.11 -16.21 15.54
C SER A 103 9.91 -15.61 16.28
N ALA A 104 9.20 -16.46 17.04
CA ALA A 104 7.84 -16.30 17.55
C ALA A 104 7.55 -15.15 18.54
N ALA A 105 8.28 -14.02 18.50
CA ALA A 105 8.13 -12.90 19.43
C ALA A 105 7.93 -11.52 18.76
N ALA A 106 8.02 -11.40 17.43
CA ALA A 106 8.28 -10.10 16.80
C ALA A 106 7.16 -9.51 15.92
N TRP A 107 5.95 -10.08 15.90
CA TRP A 107 4.79 -9.46 15.23
C TRP A 107 3.76 -9.00 16.26
N PRO A 108 3.81 -7.73 16.71
CA PRO A 108 2.73 -7.20 17.50
C PRO A 108 1.49 -7.08 16.60
N GLY A 109 0.33 -7.52 17.13
CA GLY A 109 -1.05 -7.33 16.69
C GLY A 109 -1.52 -7.82 15.30
N VAL A 110 -1.78 -9.12 15.18
CA VAL A 110 -3.15 -9.64 14.92
C VAL A 110 -3.38 -10.94 15.72
N PHE A 111 -2.41 -11.38 16.53
CA PHE A 111 -2.19 -12.81 16.72
C PHE A 111 -1.84 -13.25 18.16
N ALA A 112 -2.60 -12.80 19.16
CA ALA A 112 -2.45 -13.32 20.52
C ALA A 112 -3.16 -14.68 20.76
N ASN A 113 -4.16 -15.08 19.94
CA ASN A 113 -5.03 -16.22 20.28
C ASN A 113 -5.01 -17.43 19.31
N ARG A 114 -4.03 -17.58 18.41
CA ARG A 114 -3.99 -18.76 17.51
C ARG A 114 -2.61 -19.36 17.23
N TRP A 115 -1.55 -18.84 17.84
CA TRP A 115 -0.15 -19.26 17.61
C TRP A 115 0.42 -20.23 18.64
N ILE A 116 -0.45 -20.86 19.43
CA ILE A 116 -0.03 -22.01 20.25
C ILE A 116 -0.06 -23.26 19.36
N THR A 117 0.86 -23.35 18.40
CA THR A 117 1.44 -24.61 17.87
C THR A 117 2.50 -24.25 16.83
N GLY A 118 3.76 -24.59 17.11
CA GLY A 118 4.93 -24.17 16.35
C GLY A 118 5.15 -24.98 15.06
N ASP A 119 4.35 -24.71 14.02
CA ASP A 119 4.56 -25.28 12.68
C ASP A 119 4.74 -24.20 11.61
N THR A 120 5.96 -24.06 11.10
CA THR A 120 6.32 -23.19 9.96
C THR A 120 5.46 -23.43 8.71
N LEU A 121 4.92 -24.65 8.56
CA LEU A 121 4.02 -25.03 7.47
C LEU A 121 2.68 -24.26 7.51
N GLN A 122 2.15 -23.95 8.70
CA GLN A 122 0.89 -23.22 8.84
C GLN A 122 1.03 -21.74 8.46
N ALA A 123 2.21 -21.13 8.69
CA ALA A 123 2.46 -19.75 8.32
C ALA A 123 2.50 -19.58 6.79
N ASP A 124 3.19 -20.48 6.09
CA ASP A 124 3.27 -20.45 4.62
C ASP A 124 1.90 -20.71 3.96
N GLU A 125 1.11 -21.63 4.50
CA GLU A 125 -0.28 -21.87 4.03
C GLU A 125 -1.19 -20.67 4.30
N TRP A 126 -1.09 -20.03 5.46
CA TRP A 126 -1.87 -18.85 5.79
C TRP A 126 -1.55 -17.68 4.84
N VAL A 127 -0.27 -17.39 4.59
CA VAL A 127 0.12 -16.31 3.66
C VAL A 127 -0.37 -16.60 2.24
N ARG A 128 -0.30 -17.86 1.80
CA ARG A 128 -0.87 -18.28 0.50
C ARG A 128 -2.39 -18.12 0.49
N GLY A 129 -3.10 -18.53 1.53
CA GLY A 129 -4.55 -18.38 1.65
C GLY A 129 -4.99 -16.92 1.65
N MET A 130 -4.30 -16.06 2.39
CA MET A 130 -4.54 -14.62 2.43
C MET A 130 -4.35 -13.95 1.06
N THR A 131 -3.21 -14.20 0.40
CA THR A 131 -2.95 -13.62 -0.92
C THR A 131 -3.92 -14.15 -1.99
N ALA A 132 -4.31 -15.43 -1.92
CA ALA A 132 -5.34 -16.00 -2.78
C ALA A 132 -6.72 -15.37 -2.54
N HIS A 133 -7.11 -15.16 -1.28
CA HIS A 133 -8.38 -14.51 -0.92
C HIS A 133 -8.48 -13.11 -1.53
N PHE A 134 -7.45 -12.27 -1.35
CA PHE A 134 -7.44 -10.92 -1.93
C PHE A 134 -7.38 -10.93 -3.46
N THR A 135 -6.70 -11.92 -4.05
CA THR A 135 -6.70 -12.09 -5.51
C THR A 135 -8.09 -12.40 -6.04
N GLU A 136 -8.85 -13.25 -5.35
CA GLU A 136 -10.21 -13.58 -5.73
C GLU A 136 -11.15 -12.37 -5.60
N MET A 137 -10.95 -11.53 -4.58
CA MET A 137 -11.69 -10.26 -4.47
C MET A 137 -11.48 -9.36 -5.71
N LEU A 138 -10.26 -9.26 -6.23
CA LEU A 138 -9.97 -8.49 -7.43
C LEU A 138 -10.56 -9.13 -8.69
N ARG A 139 -10.51 -10.48 -8.79
CA ARG A 139 -11.12 -11.21 -9.91
C ARG A 139 -12.63 -11.07 -9.95
N ALA A 140 -13.29 -11.14 -8.79
CA ALA A 140 -14.73 -10.91 -8.67
C ALA A 140 -15.13 -9.49 -9.09
N ALA A 141 -14.22 -8.51 -8.98
CA ALA A 141 -14.39 -7.16 -9.49
C ALA A 141 -14.05 -6.99 -10.99
N GLY A 142 -13.75 -8.07 -11.70
CA GLY A 142 -13.44 -8.05 -13.13
C GLY A 142 -11.99 -7.70 -13.47
N ILE A 143 -11.08 -7.69 -12.49
CA ILE A 143 -9.65 -7.39 -12.70
C ILE A 143 -8.88 -8.70 -12.90
N GLN A 144 -8.04 -8.77 -13.94
CA GLN A 144 -7.13 -9.90 -14.12
C GLN A 144 -6.07 -9.89 -13.01
N ALA A 145 -6.15 -10.82 -12.06
CA ALA A 145 -5.28 -10.80 -10.88
C ALA A 145 -4.50 -12.10 -10.63
N GLU A 146 -3.28 -11.96 -10.12
CA GLU A 146 -2.40 -13.05 -9.67
C GLU A 146 -1.83 -12.78 -8.27
N SER A 147 -1.53 -13.83 -7.51
CA SER A 147 -0.91 -13.75 -6.18
C SER A 147 0.53 -14.25 -6.20
N HIS A 148 1.43 -13.55 -5.49
CA HIS A 148 2.81 -13.99 -5.29
C HIS A 148 3.24 -13.86 -3.82
N VAL A 149 4.02 -14.82 -3.33
CA VAL A 149 4.62 -14.77 -1.99
C VAL A 149 6.13 -14.75 -2.14
N PHE A 150 6.76 -13.76 -1.52
CA PHE A 150 8.21 -13.59 -1.56
C PHE A 150 8.81 -13.71 -0.16
N LYS A 151 10.10 -14.04 -0.09
CA LYS A 151 10.87 -14.06 1.14
C LYS A 151 11.91 -12.93 1.14
N GLY A 152 12.07 -12.24 2.25
CA GLY A 152 13.09 -11.21 2.44
C GLY A 152 12.59 -9.99 3.20
N ASP A 153 13.37 -8.91 3.14
CA ASP A 153 12.98 -7.63 3.75
C ASP A 153 11.85 -6.98 2.91
N PRO A 154 10.67 -6.69 3.51
CA PRO A 154 9.52 -6.17 2.77
C PRO A 154 9.82 -4.88 1.99
N LYS A 155 10.61 -3.97 2.56
CA LYS A 155 10.92 -2.67 1.92
C LYS A 155 11.71 -2.88 0.63
N HIS A 156 12.68 -3.79 0.63
CA HIS A 156 13.47 -4.09 -0.56
C HIS A 156 12.67 -4.91 -1.58
N VAL A 157 11.98 -5.96 -1.12
CA VAL A 157 11.28 -6.90 -2.00
C VAL A 157 10.14 -6.21 -2.75
N VAL A 158 9.33 -5.38 -2.09
CA VAL A 158 8.20 -4.69 -2.76
C VAL A 158 8.70 -3.70 -3.81
N LEU A 159 9.74 -2.92 -3.50
CA LEU A 159 10.32 -1.98 -4.46
C LEU A 159 10.92 -2.72 -5.68
N LYS A 160 11.68 -3.80 -5.42
CA LYS A 160 12.26 -4.64 -6.45
C LYS A 160 11.20 -5.27 -7.35
N GLN A 161 10.16 -5.86 -6.77
CA GLN A 161 9.08 -6.50 -7.53
C GLN A 161 8.25 -5.48 -8.31
N ALA A 162 8.04 -4.28 -7.78
CA ALA A 162 7.41 -3.22 -8.54
C ALA A 162 8.22 -2.88 -9.80
N GLU A 163 9.54 -2.75 -9.68
CA GLU A 163 10.42 -2.43 -10.81
C GLU A 163 10.51 -3.57 -11.83
N GLU A 164 10.79 -4.81 -11.38
CA GLU A 164 10.90 -5.98 -12.25
C GLU A 164 9.58 -6.30 -12.99
N TRP A 165 8.44 -6.10 -12.31
CA TRP A 165 7.13 -6.31 -12.92
C TRP A 165 6.60 -5.08 -13.65
N THR A 166 7.35 -3.97 -13.68
CA THR A 166 6.96 -2.69 -14.30
C THR A 166 5.61 -2.18 -13.80
N ALA A 167 5.39 -2.21 -12.49
CA ALA A 167 4.16 -1.73 -11.86
C ALA A 167 3.95 -0.24 -12.12
N ASP A 168 2.77 0.17 -12.58
CA ASP A 168 2.43 1.57 -12.77
C ASP A 168 2.05 2.24 -11.45
N THR A 169 1.50 1.45 -10.53
CA THR A 169 1.04 1.92 -9.23
C THR A 169 1.15 0.83 -8.17
N ILE A 170 1.50 1.21 -6.94
CA ILE A 170 1.50 0.37 -5.75
C ILE A 170 0.39 0.83 -4.81
N PHE A 171 -0.44 -0.09 -4.32
CA PHE A 171 -1.41 0.14 -3.24
C PHE A 171 -0.93 -0.51 -1.96
N LEU A 172 -0.95 0.26 -0.86
CA LEU A 172 -0.51 -0.14 0.47
C LEU A 172 -1.46 0.43 1.52
N GLY A 173 -1.73 -0.31 2.59
CA GLY A 173 -2.37 0.27 3.77
C GLY A 173 -1.46 1.24 4.52
N ALA A 174 -2.02 2.31 5.08
CA ALA A 174 -1.26 3.32 5.83
C ALA A 174 -0.71 2.80 7.17
N ARG A 175 -1.33 1.79 7.81
CA ARG A 175 -0.89 1.26 9.10
C ARG A 175 -1.48 -0.11 9.47
N GLY A 176 -0.63 -0.94 10.10
CA GLY A 176 -1.01 -2.02 11.00
C GLY A 176 -0.85 -1.58 12.46
N LEU A 177 -1.71 -2.13 13.33
CA LEU A 177 -1.67 -2.16 14.81
C LEU A 177 -2.35 -0.99 15.56
N GLN A 178 -3.47 -1.33 16.19
CA GLN A 178 -4.27 -0.49 17.06
C GLN A 178 -3.52 -0.09 18.34
N HIS A 179 -3.62 1.19 18.71
CA HIS A 179 -4.08 1.72 20.01
C HIS A 179 -4.19 3.26 19.87
N GLY A 180 -5.42 3.78 19.77
CA GLY A 180 -5.72 5.23 19.73
C GLY A 180 -6.27 5.76 18.39
N ASP A 181 -7.03 6.85 18.45
CA ASP A 181 -7.72 7.51 17.31
C ASP A 181 -6.78 8.14 16.25
N ARG A 182 -5.49 7.76 16.20
CA ARG A 182 -4.50 8.32 15.28
C ARG A 182 -4.03 7.31 14.25
N LEU A 183 -4.37 7.58 12.99
CA LEU A 183 -3.88 6.88 11.79
C LEU A 183 -2.47 7.39 11.44
N TYR A 184 -1.45 6.80 12.05
CA TYR A 184 -0.06 7.16 11.76
C TYR A 184 0.45 6.41 10.52
N LEU A 185 1.21 7.07 9.64
CA LEU A 185 1.91 6.39 8.55
C LEU A 185 2.94 5.37 9.10
N GLY A 186 2.85 4.12 8.66
CA GLY A 186 3.82 3.06 9.01
C GLY A 186 5.16 3.23 8.29
N THR A 187 6.26 2.78 8.91
CA THR A 187 7.62 2.92 8.35
C THR A 187 7.78 2.20 7.00
N PHE A 188 7.00 1.16 6.76
CA PHE A 188 6.95 0.47 5.47
C PHE A 188 6.30 1.34 4.39
N ALA A 189 5.08 1.84 4.62
CA ALA A 189 4.37 2.73 3.69
C ALA A 189 5.18 4.01 3.40
N SER A 190 5.79 4.63 4.42
CA SER A 190 6.71 5.77 4.23
C SER A 190 7.87 5.42 3.30
N SER A 191 8.54 4.29 3.54
CA SER A 191 9.69 3.85 2.76
C SER A 191 9.32 3.58 1.30
N VAL A 192 8.18 2.93 1.05
CA VAL A 192 7.72 2.64 -0.31
C VAL A 192 7.29 3.93 -1.03
N ALA A 193 6.50 4.77 -0.37
CA ALA A 193 6.09 6.09 -0.89
C ALA A 193 7.29 6.95 -1.31
N ALA A 194 8.35 6.94 -0.49
CA ALA A 194 9.56 7.71 -0.75
C ALA A 194 10.35 7.19 -1.96
N ARG A 195 10.46 5.86 -2.12
CA ARG A 195 11.47 5.22 -2.98
C ARG A 195 10.93 4.53 -4.24
N ALA A 196 9.63 4.27 -4.34
CA ALA A 196 9.06 3.61 -5.52
C ALA A 196 9.35 4.40 -6.80
N HIS A 197 9.68 3.72 -7.89
CA HIS A 197 9.84 4.34 -9.20
C HIS A 197 8.48 4.78 -9.79
N CYS A 198 7.38 4.15 -9.34
CA CYS A 198 6.03 4.33 -9.83
C CYS A 198 5.11 5.04 -8.82
N SER A 199 3.86 5.27 -9.21
CA SER A 199 2.89 5.93 -8.32
C SER A 199 2.61 5.06 -7.09
N VAL A 200 2.39 5.70 -5.94
CA VAL A 200 2.08 4.98 -4.69
C VAL A 200 0.81 5.54 -4.10
N GLU A 201 -0.09 4.66 -3.71
CA GLU A 201 -1.34 4.99 -3.06
C GLU A 201 -1.33 4.42 -1.64
N VAL A 202 -1.26 5.33 -0.67
CA VAL A 202 -1.29 5.02 0.75
C VAL A 202 -2.72 5.13 1.22
N VAL A 203 -3.34 3.96 1.33
CA VAL A 203 -4.77 3.79 1.59
C VAL A 203 -5.06 3.90 3.07
N ARG A 204 -6.05 4.73 3.41
CA ARG A 204 -6.57 4.87 4.76
C ARG A 204 -8.04 4.44 4.80
N PRO A 205 -8.49 3.81 5.90
CA PRO A 205 -9.92 3.65 6.13
C PRO A 205 -10.60 5.03 6.07
N ALA A 206 -11.73 5.13 5.39
CA ALA A 206 -12.49 6.37 5.31
C ALA A 206 -12.83 6.85 6.73
N ALA A 207 -12.54 8.12 7.02
CA ALA A 207 -12.83 8.72 8.32
C ALA A 207 -14.35 8.77 8.61
N HIS A 208 -15.19 8.63 7.58
CA HIS A 208 -16.65 8.71 7.65
C HIS A 208 -17.36 7.37 7.90
N ALA A 209 -16.63 6.28 8.18
CA ALA A 209 -17.22 4.99 8.53
C ALA A 209 -17.48 4.82 10.05
N ARG A 210 -17.69 5.92 10.78
CA ARG A 210 -18.11 5.93 12.19
C ARG A 210 -19.47 6.58 12.33
#